data_AF-A0A7W0WUS6-F1
#
_entry.id   AF-A0A7W0WUS6-F1
#
_cell.length_a   1.000
_cell.length_b   1.000
_cell.length_c   1.000
_cell.angle_alpha   90.00
_cell.angle_beta   90.00
_cell.angle_gamma   90.00
#
_symmetry.space_group_name_H-M   'P 1'
#
loop_
_entity.id
_entity.type
_entity.pdbx_description
1 polymer ?
#
loop_
_entity_poly.entity_id
_entity_poly.type
_entity_poly.pdbx_seq_one_letter_code
_entity_poly.pdbx_strand_id
1 'polypeptide(L)'
;APGPAMPGMRYETSVVAAPGDRLTLVTMYGMSNDWLFAVDGVPLFDGTTPRAGELPVALYDLGSEHDQEIDIGPGTAPQQPAPNTGAADPNNAVRPAAHNVPATTHLRVTLTPQ
;
A
#
# COMPACT_ATOMS: atom_id res chain seq x y z
N ALA A 1 13.77 -10.25 -9.78
CA ALA A 1 13.08 -9.75 -8.56
C ALA A 1 11.63 -10.22 -8.62
N PRO A 2 10.94 -10.44 -7.48
CA PRO A 2 9.52 -10.76 -7.50
C PRO A 2 8.72 -9.63 -8.17
N GLY A 3 7.71 -10.00 -8.97
CA GLY A 3 6.85 -9.08 -9.71
C GLY A 3 5.63 -8.60 -8.90
N PRO A 4 4.63 -7.97 -9.53
CA PRO A 4 3.41 -7.56 -8.84
C PRO A 4 2.64 -8.77 -8.27
N ALA A 5 2.01 -8.57 -7.11
CA ALA A 5 1.06 -9.53 -6.55
C ALA A 5 -0.29 -9.38 -7.27
N MET A 6 -0.57 -10.28 -8.21
CA MET A 6 -1.88 -10.36 -8.89
C MET A 6 -2.97 -10.87 -7.94
N PRO A 7 -4.27 -10.71 -8.26
CA PRO A 7 -5.35 -11.25 -7.44
C PRO A 7 -5.14 -12.73 -7.08
N GLY A 8 -5.22 -13.05 -5.78
CA GLY A 8 -4.99 -14.40 -5.24
C GLY A 8 -3.53 -14.77 -4.97
N MET A 9 -2.56 -13.96 -5.43
CA MET A 9 -1.15 -14.13 -5.09
C MET A 9 -0.83 -13.53 -3.72
N ARG A 10 0.22 -14.03 -3.08
CA ARG A 10 0.71 -13.51 -1.80
C ARG A 10 2.23 -13.54 -1.71
N TYR A 11 2.77 -12.60 -0.94
CA TYR A 11 4.15 -12.61 -0.49
C TYR A 11 4.18 -12.75 1.02
N GLU A 12 5.17 -13.48 1.53
CA GLU A 12 5.38 -13.68 2.95
C GLU A 12 6.81 -13.30 3.29
N THR A 13 6.98 -12.63 4.43
CA THR A 13 8.28 -12.30 5.00
C THR A 13 8.22 -12.41 6.51
N SER A 14 9.37 -12.61 7.14
CA SER A 14 9.50 -12.73 8.59
C SER A 14 10.37 -11.61 9.12
N VAL A 15 9.97 -11.06 10.27
CA VAL A 15 10.73 -10.06 11.00
C VAL A 15 11.00 -10.56 12.41
N VAL A 16 12.14 -10.20 12.98
CA VAL A 16 12.41 -10.39 14.41
C VAL A 16 11.99 -9.13 15.13
N ALA A 17 11.16 -9.25 16.17
CA ALA A 17 10.62 -8.12 16.90
C ALA A 17 10.50 -8.43 18.40
N ALA A 18 10.44 -7.37 19.21
CA ALA A 18 10.26 -7.41 20.66
C ALA A 18 9.09 -6.49 21.09
N PRO A 19 8.55 -6.66 22.31
CA PRO A 19 7.56 -5.74 22.87
C PRO A 19 7.96 -4.27 22.74
N GLY A 20 7.09 -3.47 22.14
CA GLY A 20 7.32 -2.06 21.81
C GLY A 20 7.62 -1.79 20.34
N ASP A 21 8.02 -2.80 19.57
CA ASP A 21 8.27 -2.66 18.14
C ASP A 21 6.97 -2.43 17.34
N ARG A 22 7.12 -1.68 16.25
CA ARG A 22 6.04 -1.31 15.34
C ARG A 22 6.42 -1.66 13.91
N LEU A 23 5.42 -2.03 13.12
CA LEU A 23 5.55 -2.30 11.70
C LEU A 23 4.94 -1.17 10.89
N THR A 24 5.75 -0.62 9.98
CA THR A 24 5.29 0.17 8.84
C THR A 24 5.61 -0.58 7.57
N LEU A 25 4.63 -0.69 6.68
CA LEU A 25 4.77 -1.30 5.35
C LEU A 25 4.18 -0.36 4.32
N VAL A 26 4.88 -0.17 3.22
CA VAL A 26 4.41 0.62 2.07
C VAL A 26 4.64 -0.18 0.81
N THR A 27 3.64 -0.25 -0.07
CA THR A 27 3.77 -0.86 -1.40
C THR A 27 2.92 -0.12 -2.42
N MET A 28 3.43 0.01 -3.64
CA MET A 28 2.72 0.68 -4.72
C MET A 28 1.45 -0.10 -5.11
N TYR A 29 0.35 0.60 -5.33
CA TYR A 29 -0.84 0.02 -5.91
C TYR A 29 -0.70 0.00 -7.44
N GLY A 30 -0.28 -1.15 -7.97
CA GLY A 30 0.06 -1.35 -9.38
C GLY A 30 -0.96 -0.87 -10.42
N MET A 31 -2.23 -0.69 -10.05
CA MET A 31 -3.29 -0.24 -10.95
C MET A 31 -3.64 1.25 -10.79
N SER A 32 -2.83 2.00 -10.04
CA SER A 32 -2.89 3.45 -9.92
C SER A 32 -1.73 4.11 -10.68
N ASN A 33 -1.74 5.44 -10.75
CA ASN A 33 -0.63 6.26 -11.25
C ASN A 33 0.50 6.34 -10.20
N ASP A 34 0.19 6.76 -8.97
CA ASP A 34 1.18 6.95 -7.91
C ASP A 34 0.66 6.68 -6.50
N TRP A 35 -0.39 5.89 -6.36
CA TRP A 35 -0.95 5.56 -5.05
C TRP A 35 -0.25 4.37 -4.39
N LEU A 36 -0.17 4.39 -3.06
CA LEU A 36 0.50 3.38 -2.24
C LEU A 36 -0.41 2.85 -1.15
N PHE A 37 -0.46 1.52 -1.00
CA PHE A 37 -0.98 0.90 0.21
C PHE A 37 0.02 1.08 1.35
N ALA A 38 -0.48 1.44 2.52
CA ALA A 38 0.33 1.58 3.71
C ALA A 38 -0.33 0.94 4.94
N VAL A 39 0.50 0.27 5.73
CA VAL A 39 0.26 -0.02 7.14
C VAL A 39 1.20 0.89 7.91
N ASP A 40 0.67 1.71 8.82
CA ASP A 40 1.48 2.74 9.49
C ASP A 40 1.60 2.49 11.00
N GLY A 41 2.82 2.20 11.45
CA GLY A 41 3.19 2.22 12.86
C GLY A 41 2.41 1.24 13.74
N VAL A 42 1.97 0.11 13.19
CA VAL A 42 1.12 -0.85 13.91
C VAL A 42 1.96 -1.61 14.95
N PRO A 43 1.57 -1.68 16.23
CA PRO A 43 2.31 -2.43 17.23
C PRO A 43 2.30 -3.93 16.91
N LEU A 44 3.47 -4.56 17.03
CA LEU A 44 3.64 -6.00 16.82
C LEU A 44 3.28 -6.84 18.06
N PHE A 45 3.06 -6.17 19.20
CA PHE A 45 2.72 -6.80 20.48
C PHE A 45 1.61 -6.00 21.20
N ASP A 46 0.73 -6.72 21.88
CA ASP A 46 -0.23 -6.18 22.86
C ASP A 46 0.39 -6.35 24.26
N GLY A 47 1.10 -5.31 24.72
CA GLY A 47 1.96 -5.43 25.89
C GLY A 47 3.15 -6.35 25.58
N THR A 48 3.23 -7.50 26.24
CA THR A 48 4.27 -8.51 26.00
C THR A 48 3.81 -9.66 25.09
N THR A 49 2.54 -9.68 24.68
CA THR A 49 1.97 -10.76 23.88
C THR A 49 2.09 -10.44 22.40
N PRO A 50 2.66 -11.31 21.55
CA PRO A 50 2.69 -11.09 20.10
C PRO A 50 1.28 -10.90 19.54
N ARG A 51 1.08 -9.87 18.73
CA ARG A 51 -0.19 -9.61 18.06
C ARG A 51 -0.33 -10.54 16.85
N ALA A 52 -1.56 -10.96 16.56
CA ALA A 52 -1.90 -11.73 15.38
C ALA A 52 -3.13 -11.15 14.67
N GLY A 53 -3.28 -11.48 13.37
CA GLY A 53 -4.46 -11.13 12.59
C GLY A 53 -4.20 -10.06 11.53
N GLU A 54 -5.27 -9.48 10.99
CA GLU A 54 -5.18 -8.48 9.94
C GLU A 54 -4.72 -7.12 10.47
N LEU A 55 -3.92 -6.43 9.65
CA LEU A 55 -3.47 -5.08 9.92
C LEU A 55 -4.31 -4.07 9.13
N PRO A 56 -4.57 -2.88 9.68
CA PRO A 56 -5.26 -1.82 8.95
C PRO A 56 -4.40 -1.34 7.78
N VAL A 57 -4.94 -1.44 6.57
CA VAL A 57 -4.33 -0.92 5.34
C VAL A 57 -5.08 0.35 4.94
N ALA A 58 -4.33 1.41 4.66
CA ALA A 58 -4.82 2.65 4.09
C ALA A 58 -4.18 2.89 2.72
N LEU A 59 -4.81 3.75 1.91
CA LEU A 59 -4.30 4.15 0.60
C LEU A 59 -3.87 5.61 0.65
N TYR A 60 -2.66 5.87 0.14
CA TYR A 60 -2.06 7.20 0.09
C TYR A 60 -1.74 7.55 -1.34
N ASP A 61 -1.92 8.82 -1.66
CA ASP A 61 -1.48 9.46 -2.88
C ASP A 61 -0.14 10.15 -2.58
N LEU A 62 0.85 9.94 -3.46
CA LEU A 62 2.20 10.46 -3.32
C LEU A 62 2.30 11.95 -3.72
N GLY A 63 1.34 12.46 -4.49
CA GLY A 63 1.32 13.82 -5.02
C GLY A 63 2.34 14.04 -6.14
N SER A 64 2.75 12.98 -6.83
CA SER A 64 3.71 13.09 -7.93
C SER A 64 3.01 13.32 -9.27
N GLU A 65 1.86 12.68 -9.47
CA GLU A 65 1.05 12.77 -10.68
C GLU A 65 -0.41 13.04 -10.32
N HIS A 66 -1.10 13.83 -11.15
CA HIS A 66 -2.50 14.14 -10.97
C HIS A 66 -3.34 12.86 -10.94
N ASP A 67 -4.18 12.75 -9.90
CA ASP A 67 -5.08 11.63 -9.67
C ASP A 67 -5.86 11.20 -10.92
N GLN A 68 -5.98 9.89 -11.09
CA GLN A 68 -6.80 9.28 -12.13
C GLN A 68 -7.59 8.10 -11.59
N GLU A 69 -8.63 7.71 -12.32
CA GLU A 69 -9.41 6.54 -11.99
C GLU A 69 -8.54 5.27 -12.04
N ILE A 70 -8.54 4.52 -10.94
CA ILE A 70 -7.84 3.23 -10.82
C ILE A 70 -8.28 2.30 -11.96
N ASP A 71 -7.36 1.46 -12.44
CA ASP A 71 -7.56 0.48 -13.53
C ASP A 71 -7.88 1.07 -14.91
N ILE A 72 -8.23 2.36 -15.02
CA ILE A 72 -8.81 2.97 -16.22
C ILE A 72 -7.96 4.13 -16.74
N GLY A 73 -7.46 4.99 -15.86
CA GLY A 73 -6.77 6.23 -16.21
C GLY A 73 -5.54 6.00 -17.11
N PRO A 74 -5.32 6.82 -18.15
CA PRO A 74 -4.19 6.65 -19.08
C PRO A 74 -2.80 6.80 -18.44
N GLY A 75 -2.71 7.43 -17.28
CA GLY A 75 -1.50 7.58 -16.46
C GLY A 75 -1.32 6.49 -15.42
N THR A 76 -2.27 5.55 -15.27
CA THR A 76 -2.07 4.39 -14.38
C THR A 76 -0.94 3.49 -14.90
N ALA A 77 -0.25 2.79 -14.01
CA ALA A 77 1.01 2.13 -14.35
C ALA A 77 0.95 1.12 -15.53
N PRO A 78 -0.12 0.34 -15.73
CA PRO A 78 -0.24 -0.55 -16.88
C PRO A 78 -0.54 0.16 -18.22
N GLN A 79 -1.06 1.39 -18.18
CA GLN A 79 -1.56 2.13 -19.34
C GLN A 79 -0.55 3.19 -19.83
N GLN A 80 0.33 3.65 -18.94
CA GLN A 80 1.30 4.67 -19.28
C GLN A 80 2.38 4.16 -20.26
N PRO A 81 2.80 4.96 -21.26
CA PRO A 81 3.77 4.54 -22.27
C PRO A 81 5.20 4.41 -21.74
N ALA A 82 5.51 5.10 -20.64
CA ALA A 82 6.76 5.03 -19.89
C ALA A 82 6.49 5.48 -18.45
N PRO A 83 7.38 5.17 -17.47
CA PRO A 83 7.23 5.66 -16.11
C PRO A 83 7.19 7.19 -16.05
N ASN A 84 6.37 7.73 -15.13
CA ASN A 84 6.27 9.16 -14.82
C ASN A 84 5.85 10.01 -16.02
N THR A 85 4.80 9.59 -16.74
CA THR A 85 4.27 10.31 -17.91
C THR A 85 2.93 10.99 -17.66
N GLY A 86 2.36 10.84 -16.47
CA GLY A 86 1.19 11.58 -16.02
C GLY A 86 1.46 13.07 -15.88
N ALA A 87 0.40 13.87 -15.91
CA ALA A 87 0.51 15.29 -15.57
C ALA A 87 0.92 15.43 -14.09
N ALA A 88 1.75 16.42 -13.76
CA ALA A 88 2.15 16.66 -12.38
C ALA A 88 0.93 17.03 -11.50
N ASP A 89 0.93 16.54 -10.26
CA ASP A 89 -0.09 16.93 -9.29
C ASP A 89 0.09 18.39 -8.85
N PRO A 90 -0.97 19.24 -8.83
CA PRO A 90 -0.89 20.58 -8.26
C PRO A 90 -0.60 20.59 -6.74
N ASN A 91 -0.88 19.50 -6.03
CA ASN A 91 -0.56 19.26 -4.63
C ASN A 91 0.52 18.16 -4.53
N ASN A 92 1.73 18.56 -4.19
CA ASN A 92 2.89 17.67 -4.10
C ASN A 92 3.10 17.06 -2.70
N ALA A 93 2.09 17.10 -1.83
CA ALA A 93 2.13 16.48 -0.51
C ALA A 93 1.54 15.06 -0.55
N VAL A 94 2.19 14.16 0.21
CA VAL A 94 1.64 12.84 0.52
C VAL A 94 0.35 13.01 1.33
N ARG A 95 -0.73 12.37 0.89
CA ARG A 95 -2.07 12.54 1.48
C ARG A 95 -2.91 11.26 1.38
N PRO A 96 -3.97 11.12 2.18
CA PRO A 96 -4.92 10.04 1.97
C PRO A 96 -5.52 10.11 0.57
N ALA A 97 -5.52 8.98 -0.15
CA ALA A 97 -6.10 8.91 -1.49
C ALA A 97 -7.63 8.98 -1.40
N ALA A 98 -8.26 9.77 -2.26
CA ALA A 98 -9.72 9.87 -2.33
C ALA A 98 -10.28 8.74 -3.20
N HIS A 99 -10.86 7.71 -2.57
CA HIS A 99 -11.48 6.60 -3.30
C HIS A 99 -12.74 6.08 -2.57
N ASN A 100 -13.65 5.46 -3.32
CA ASN A 100 -14.95 5.00 -2.80
C ASN A 100 -14.99 3.52 -2.36
N VAL A 101 -13.89 2.78 -2.53
CA VAL A 101 -13.82 1.32 -2.31
C VAL A 101 -12.72 0.94 -1.33
N PRO A 102 -12.98 0.46 -0.11
CA PRO A 102 -11.95 0.22 0.93
C PRO A 102 -10.66 -0.42 0.40
N ALA A 103 -9.50 0.08 0.83
CA ALA A 103 -8.19 -0.45 0.41
C ALA A 103 -8.04 -1.96 0.68
N THR A 104 -8.72 -2.46 1.72
CA THR A 104 -8.76 -3.88 2.11
C THR A 104 -9.45 -4.78 1.09
N THR A 105 -10.17 -4.24 0.11
CA THR A 105 -10.69 -4.99 -1.05
C THR A 105 -9.59 -5.37 -2.04
N HIS A 106 -8.47 -4.64 -2.04
CA HIS A 106 -7.35 -4.83 -2.98
C HIS A 106 -6.12 -5.46 -2.34
N LEU A 107 -5.82 -5.13 -1.08
CA LEU A 107 -4.70 -5.69 -0.34
C LEU A 107 -5.10 -6.08 1.09
N ARG A 108 -4.79 -7.32 1.47
CA ARG A 108 -4.89 -7.82 2.84
C ARG A 108 -3.48 -8.04 3.38
N VAL A 109 -3.19 -7.49 4.55
CA VAL A 109 -1.93 -7.72 5.29
C VAL A 109 -2.24 -8.43 6.59
N THR A 110 -1.59 -9.56 6.83
CA THR A 110 -1.78 -10.38 8.03
C THR A 110 -0.47 -10.56 8.78
N LEU A 111 -0.55 -10.48 10.11
CA LEU A 111 0.53 -10.80 11.04
C LEU A 111 0.27 -12.16 11.68
N THR A 112 1.28 -13.03 11.67
CA THR A 112 1.22 -14.35 12.30
C THR A 112 2.47 -14.57 13.14
N PRO A 113 2.36 -14.56 14.47
CA PRO A 113 3.43 -14.97 15.36
C PRO A 113 3.93 -16.38 15.01
N GLN A 114 5.25 -16.59 15.10
CA GLN A 114 5.89 -17.89 14.89
C GLN A 114 6.24 -18.54 16.23
#